data_AF-A0A1D8AU99-F1
#
_entry.id   AF-A0A1D8AU99-F1
#
_cell.length_a   1.000
_cell.length_b   1.000
_cell.length_c   1.000
_cell.angle_alpha   90.00
_cell.angle_beta   90.00
_cell.angle_gamma   90.00
#
_symmetry.space_group_name_H-M   'P 1'
#
loop_
_entity.id
_entity.type
_entity.pdbx_description
1 polymer ?
#
loop_
_entity_poly.entity_id
_entity_poly.type
_entity_poly.pdbx_seq_one_letter_code
_entity_poly.pdbx_strand_id
1 'polypeptide(L)'
;MPALPRPSRLIGRQRLPRSVAGVISLVELMVVVLIISILFLAAVPTYQQIQRKARAAAIANDFRVFSSFFQAYAHERGSWPAEAGAGIVPTGIDASDLQFENWTRGTPIGGKFDWEYNQTHPGGTSPGGRWRSAIAINSTADSALLIDADLMETIDETLDDGNLTTGNFRSGFGDCPLFILEP
;
A
#
# COMPACT_ATOMS: atom_id res chain seq x y z
N MET A 1 -29.87 -64.36 70.09
CA MET A 1 -28.61 -64.19 69.33
C MET A 1 -28.60 -62.80 68.71
N PRO A 2 -27.62 -61.93 69.00
CA PRO A 2 -27.61 -60.55 68.52
C PRO A 2 -26.99 -60.46 67.12
N ALA A 3 -27.65 -59.76 66.20
CA ALA A 3 -27.11 -59.45 64.88
C ALA A 3 -26.20 -58.21 64.96
N LEU A 4 -24.96 -58.34 64.48
CA LEU A 4 -23.97 -57.26 64.44
C LEU A 4 -24.40 -56.12 63.49
N PRO A 5 -24.13 -54.84 63.83
CA PRO A 5 -24.44 -53.73 62.94
C PRO A 5 -23.42 -53.62 61.80
N ARG A 6 -23.91 -53.39 60.56
CA ARG A 6 -23.08 -53.13 59.38
C ARG A 6 -22.52 -51.70 59.41
N PRO A 7 -21.25 -51.46 59.01
CA PRO A 7 -20.72 -50.10 58.89
C PRO A 7 -21.20 -49.45 57.60
N SER A 8 -22.07 -48.45 57.71
CA SER A 8 -22.47 -47.59 56.59
C SER A 8 -21.37 -46.57 56.31
N ARG A 9 -20.69 -46.73 55.17
CA ARG A 9 -19.61 -45.85 54.69
C ARG A 9 -20.06 -44.39 54.66
N LEU A 10 -19.40 -43.53 55.43
CA LEU A 10 -19.43 -42.07 55.28
C LEU A 10 -18.83 -41.71 53.92
N ILE A 11 -19.67 -41.50 52.91
CA ILE A 11 -19.27 -40.85 51.66
C ILE A 11 -19.12 -39.37 51.99
N GLY A 12 -17.89 -38.96 52.30
CA GLY A 12 -17.51 -37.56 52.34
C GLY A 12 -17.71 -36.96 50.96
N ARG A 13 -18.77 -36.16 50.79
CA ARG A 13 -18.91 -35.25 49.65
C ARG A 13 -17.73 -34.28 49.69
N GLN A 14 -16.71 -34.53 48.88
CA GLN A 14 -15.69 -33.54 48.58
C GLN A 14 -16.40 -32.35 47.91
N ARG A 15 -16.60 -31.26 48.66
CA ARG A 15 -17.00 -29.99 48.08
C ARG A 15 -15.80 -29.49 47.30
N LEU A 16 -15.83 -29.67 45.98
CA LEU A 16 -14.90 -29.02 45.07
C LEU A 16 -15.00 -27.50 45.32
N PRO A 17 -13.90 -26.81 45.67
CA PRO A 17 -13.92 -25.37 45.83
C PRO A 17 -14.34 -24.76 44.48
N ARG A 18 -15.44 -24.02 44.46
CA ARG A 18 -15.75 -23.14 43.34
C ARG A 18 -14.61 -22.13 43.27
N SER A 19 -13.80 -22.21 42.22
CA SER A 19 -12.89 -21.13 41.87
C SER A 19 -13.73 -19.87 41.77
N VAL A 20 -13.48 -18.90 42.65
CA VAL A 20 -14.02 -17.56 42.50
C VAL A 20 -13.45 -17.06 41.18
N ALA A 21 -14.25 -17.08 40.12
CA ALA A 21 -13.92 -16.39 38.89
C ALA A 21 -13.77 -14.91 39.28
N GLY A 22 -12.53 -14.44 39.28
CA GLY A 22 -12.12 -13.18 39.90
C GLY A 22 -12.81 -12.00 39.24
N VAL A 23 -13.36 -11.10 40.07
CA VAL A 23 -13.73 -9.76 39.65
C VAL A 23 -12.42 -8.99 39.43
N ILE A 24 -12.13 -8.58 38.19
CA ILE A 24 -10.93 -7.78 37.86
C ILE A 24 -10.95 -6.50 38.70
N SER A 25 -9.85 -6.20 39.38
CA SER A 25 -9.75 -4.97 40.18
C SER A 25 -9.55 -3.76 39.27
N LEU A 26 -10.05 -2.60 39.69
CA LEU A 26 -9.86 -1.34 38.94
C LEU A 26 -8.37 -1.04 38.72
N VAL A 27 -7.54 -1.31 39.74
CA VAL A 27 -6.08 -1.11 39.68
C VAL A 27 -5.43 -2.04 38.64
N GLU A 28 -5.84 -3.31 38.60
CA GLU A 28 -5.35 -4.28 37.62
C GLU A 28 -5.70 -3.85 36.20
N LEU A 29 -6.94 -3.39 35.97
CA LEU A 29 -7.33 -2.82 34.68
C LEU A 29 -6.50 -1.57 34.32
N MET A 30 -6.24 -0.67 35.29
CA MET A 30 -5.40 0.52 35.05
C MET A 30 -3.98 0.17 34.64
N VAL A 31 -3.35 -0.82 35.29
CA VAL A 31 -2.00 -1.27 34.95
C VAL A 31 -1.99 -1.91 33.56
N VAL A 32 -2.98 -2.74 33.23
CA VAL A 32 -3.08 -3.36 31.91
C VAL A 32 -3.25 -2.31 30.81
N VAL A 33 -4.14 -1.33 30.99
CA VAL A 33 -4.35 -0.24 30.02
C VAL A 33 -3.11 0.63 29.88
N LEU A 34 -2.38 0.88 30.98
CA LEU A 34 -1.12 1.60 30.96
C LEU A 34 -0.07 0.87 30.10
N ILE A 35 0.10 -0.44 30.33
CA ILE A 35 1.06 -1.24 29.56
C ILE A 35 0.68 -1.26 28.07
N ILE A 36 -0.59 -1.50 27.76
CA ILE A 36 -1.07 -1.51 26.36
C ILE A 36 -0.82 -0.14 25.68
N SER A 37 -1.10 0.96 26.38
CA SER A 37 -0.88 2.32 25.84
C SER A 37 0.59 2.59 25.51
N ILE A 38 1.51 2.17 26.39
CA ILE A 38 2.96 2.33 26.17
C ILE A 38 3.41 1.49 24.98
N LEU A 39 2.92 0.24 24.86
CA LEU A 39 3.23 -0.62 23.73
C LEU A 39 2.73 -0.03 22.40
N PHE A 40 1.51 0.51 22.39
CA PHE A 40 0.96 1.16 21.19
C PHE A 40 1.79 2.37 20.77
N LEU A 41 2.20 3.21 21.72
CA LEU A 41 2.99 4.41 21.43
C LEU A 41 4.33 4.08 20.75
N ALA A 42 4.97 2.98 21.13
CA ALA A 42 6.21 2.52 20.50
C ALA A 42 5.99 1.82 19.14
N ALA A 43 4.86 1.12 18.97
CA ALA A 43 4.60 0.30 17.79
C ALA A 43 4.12 1.09 16.56
N VAL A 44 3.28 2.13 16.76
CA VAL A 44 2.65 2.90 15.68
C VAL A 44 3.65 3.49 14.67
N PRO A 45 4.71 4.24 15.06
CA PRO A 45 5.62 4.85 14.09
C PRO A 45 6.36 3.79 13.26
N THR A 46 6.77 2.69 13.89
CA THR A 46 7.41 1.57 13.20
C THR A 46 6.48 0.94 12.17
N TYR A 47 5.21 0.74 12.54
CA TYR A 47 4.21 0.20 11.63
C TYR A 47 3.95 1.12 10.43
N GLN A 48 3.85 2.44 10.66
CA GLN A 48 3.67 3.43 9.60
C GLN A 48 4.85 3.41 8.61
N GLN A 49 6.08 3.33 9.10
CA GLN A 49 7.27 3.23 8.25
C GLN A 49 7.28 1.95 7.42
N ILE A 50 6.91 0.81 8.00
CA ILE A 50 6.80 -0.47 7.28
C ILE A 50 5.76 -0.38 6.17
N GLN A 51 4.58 0.19 6.46
CA GLN A 51 3.52 0.37 5.48
C GLN A 51 3.95 1.29 4.34
N ARG A 52 4.63 2.41 4.63
CA ARG A 52 5.16 3.32 3.62
C ARG A 52 6.15 2.62 2.69
N LYS A 53 7.12 1.89 3.25
CA LYS A 53 8.09 1.09 2.46
C LYS A 53 7.41 0.02 1.61
N ALA A 54 6.40 -0.66 2.14
CA ALA A 54 5.67 -1.67 1.39
C ALA A 54 4.89 -1.06 0.21
N ARG A 55 4.24 0.09 0.42
CA ARG A 55 3.56 0.82 -0.67
C ARG A 55 4.56 1.31 -1.70
N ALA A 56 5.67 1.89 -1.27
CA ALA A 56 6.72 2.37 -2.16
C ALA A 56 7.29 1.24 -3.04
N ALA A 57 7.59 0.08 -2.44
CA ALA A 57 8.07 -1.08 -3.17
C ALA A 57 7.04 -1.60 -4.19
N ALA A 58 5.75 -1.63 -3.83
CA ALA A 58 4.68 -2.03 -4.74
C ALA A 58 4.56 -1.08 -5.94
N ILE A 59 4.54 0.24 -5.68
CA ILE A 59 4.46 1.27 -6.72
C ILE A 59 5.69 1.24 -7.62
N ALA A 60 6.90 1.16 -7.05
CA ALA A 60 8.13 1.09 -7.81
C ALA A 60 8.18 -0.17 -8.70
N ASN A 61 7.68 -1.31 -8.22
CA ASN A 61 7.55 -2.52 -9.02
C ASN A 61 6.54 -2.32 -10.16
N ASP A 62 5.35 -1.78 -9.88
CA ASP A 62 4.33 -1.52 -10.89
C ASP A 62 4.86 -0.58 -11.99
N PHE A 63 5.57 0.51 -11.62
CA PHE A 63 6.23 1.38 -12.61
C PHE A 63 7.25 0.65 -13.47
N ARG A 64 8.11 -0.20 -12.88
CA ARG A 64 9.08 -1.00 -13.66
C ARG A 64 8.40 -1.96 -14.63
N VAL A 65 7.34 -2.64 -14.19
CA VAL A 65 6.58 -3.57 -15.03
C VAL A 65 5.91 -2.83 -16.18
N PHE A 66 5.18 -1.75 -15.89
CA PHE A 66 4.44 -1.02 -16.93
C PHE A 66 5.38 -0.24 -17.87
N SER A 67 6.44 0.37 -17.35
CA SER A 67 7.43 1.04 -18.22
C SER A 67 8.08 0.06 -19.20
N SER A 68 8.47 -1.13 -18.73
CA SER A 68 8.99 -2.19 -19.61
C SER A 68 7.98 -2.58 -20.69
N PHE A 69 6.69 -2.66 -20.33
CA PHE A 69 5.63 -2.96 -21.29
C PHE A 69 5.51 -1.88 -22.37
N PHE A 70 5.37 -0.61 -21.98
CA PHE A 70 5.21 0.50 -22.93
C PHE A 70 6.45 0.70 -23.80
N GLN A 71 7.65 0.50 -23.26
CA GLN A 71 8.88 0.52 -24.05
C GLN A 71 8.90 -0.59 -25.11
N ALA A 72 8.50 -1.81 -24.75
CA ALA A 72 8.39 -2.92 -25.70
C ALA A 72 7.34 -2.62 -26.78
N TYR A 73 6.17 -2.12 -26.38
CA TYR A 73 5.11 -1.69 -27.30
C TYR A 73 5.64 -0.67 -28.32
N ALA A 74 6.35 0.36 -27.87
CA ALA A 74 6.90 1.40 -28.73
C ALA A 74 7.98 0.86 -29.66
N HIS A 75 8.82 -0.07 -29.19
CA HIS A 75 9.83 -0.72 -30.01
C HIS A 75 9.21 -1.61 -31.10
N GLU A 76 8.15 -2.35 -30.79
CA GLU A 76 7.47 -3.24 -31.75
C GLU A 76 6.64 -2.50 -32.79
N ARG A 77 5.93 -1.45 -32.38
CA ARG A 77 4.99 -0.72 -33.25
C ARG A 77 5.60 0.55 -33.87
N GLY A 78 6.78 0.97 -33.41
CA GLY A 78 7.46 2.18 -33.87
C GLY A 78 6.85 3.49 -33.37
N SER A 79 5.85 3.41 -32.48
CA SER A 79 5.21 4.57 -31.86
C SER A 79 4.63 4.22 -30.49
N TRP A 80 4.60 5.21 -29.61
CA TRP A 80 3.90 5.13 -28.33
C TRP A 80 2.36 5.00 -28.52
N PRO A 81 1.63 4.37 -27.58
CA PRO A 81 0.18 4.41 -27.58
C PRO A 81 -0.35 5.83 -27.46
N ALA A 82 -1.56 6.05 -27.98
CA ALA A 82 -2.25 7.32 -27.79
C ALA A 82 -2.52 7.60 -26.30
N GLU A 83 -2.59 8.87 -25.95
CA GLU A 83 -3.00 9.34 -24.63
C GLU A 83 -4.31 8.68 -24.17
N ALA A 84 -4.37 8.30 -22.90
CA ALA A 84 -5.58 7.81 -22.26
C ALA A 84 -5.56 8.20 -20.79
N GLY A 85 -6.68 8.71 -20.29
CA GLY A 85 -6.73 9.19 -18.91
C GLY A 85 -6.64 8.09 -17.85
N ALA A 86 -6.40 8.52 -16.61
CA ALA A 86 -6.20 7.66 -15.45
C ALA A 86 -7.17 6.48 -15.34
N GLY A 87 -6.60 5.28 -15.20
CA GLY A 87 -7.34 4.03 -15.06
C GLY A 87 -7.98 3.52 -16.35
N ILE A 88 -7.68 4.14 -17.49
CA ILE A 88 -8.08 3.68 -18.82
C ILE A 88 -6.85 3.10 -19.51
N VAL A 89 -7.02 1.94 -20.14
CA VAL A 89 -5.96 1.37 -20.97
C VAL A 89 -5.95 2.09 -22.33
N PRO A 90 -4.79 2.51 -22.83
CA PRO A 90 -4.68 3.09 -24.16
C PRO A 90 -5.25 2.20 -25.27
N THR A 91 -5.89 2.83 -26.25
CA THR A 91 -6.48 2.12 -27.40
C THR A 91 -5.41 1.35 -28.18
N GLY A 92 -5.72 0.10 -28.56
CA GLY A 92 -4.81 -0.74 -29.36
C GLY A 92 -3.87 -1.63 -28.56
N ILE A 93 -4.03 -1.64 -27.23
CA ILE A 93 -3.40 -2.62 -26.33
C ILE A 93 -4.44 -3.68 -26.00
N ASP A 94 -4.06 -4.96 -26.09
CA ASP A 94 -4.92 -6.09 -25.72
C ASP A 94 -4.72 -6.49 -24.26
N ALA A 95 -5.76 -7.09 -23.64
CA ALA A 95 -5.74 -7.52 -22.25
C ALA A 95 -4.75 -8.66 -21.95
N SER A 96 -4.27 -9.36 -23.00
CA SER A 96 -3.18 -10.34 -22.88
C SER A 96 -1.81 -9.69 -22.72
N ASP A 97 -1.66 -8.46 -23.19
CA ASP A 97 -0.37 -7.80 -23.36
C ASP A 97 -0.05 -6.94 -22.12
N LEU A 98 -1.02 -6.11 -21.74
CA LEU A 98 -1.00 -5.35 -20.49
C LEU A 98 -1.92 -6.02 -19.48
N GLN A 99 -1.48 -6.18 -18.23
CA GLN A 99 -2.31 -6.70 -17.16
C GLN A 99 -3.41 -5.68 -16.78
N PHE A 100 -4.54 -5.69 -17.52
CA PHE A 100 -5.59 -4.67 -17.40
C PHE A 100 -6.11 -4.50 -15.99
N GLU A 101 -6.32 -5.59 -15.26
CA GLU A 101 -6.77 -5.55 -13.87
C GLU A 101 -5.77 -4.78 -12.98
N ASN A 102 -4.47 -4.94 -13.22
CA ASN A 102 -3.43 -4.25 -12.47
C ASN A 102 -3.24 -2.80 -12.90
N TRP A 103 -3.48 -2.47 -14.16
CA TRP A 103 -3.45 -1.10 -14.67
C TRP A 103 -4.64 -0.27 -14.16
N THR A 104 -5.84 -0.86 -14.18
CA THR A 104 -7.10 -0.16 -13.93
C THR A 104 -7.52 -0.11 -12.45
N ARG A 105 -6.90 -0.92 -11.58
CA ARG A 105 -7.16 -0.88 -10.13
C ARG A 105 -6.69 0.43 -9.50
N GLY A 106 -7.30 0.78 -8.37
CA GLY A 106 -6.76 1.82 -7.49
C GLY A 106 -5.39 1.41 -6.93
N THR A 107 -4.45 2.34 -6.89
CA THR A 107 -3.10 2.04 -6.39
C THR A 107 -3.07 1.99 -4.85
N PRO A 108 -2.03 1.39 -4.23
CA PRO A 108 -1.83 1.42 -2.77
C PRO A 108 -1.72 2.81 -2.14
N ILE A 109 -1.57 3.86 -2.96
CA ILE A 109 -1.47 5.26 -2.53
C ILE A 109 -2.71 6.08 -2.96
N GLY A 110 -3.74 5.41 -3.45
CA GLY A 110 -4.88 6.05 -4.10
C GLY A 110 -4.57 6.46 -5.54
N GLY A 111 -5.56 7.01 -6.24
CA GLY A 111 -5.43 7.28 -7.67
C GLY A 111 -5.31 6.02 -8.52
N LYS A 112 -5.14 6.22 -9.81
CA LYS A 112 -4.95 5.15 -10.81
C LYS A 112 -3.79 5.49 -11.74
N PHE A 113 -3.18 4.47 -12.32
CA PHE A 113 -2.15 4.66 -13.33
C PHE A 113 -2.71 5.38 -14.54
N ASP A 114 -1.90 6.29 -15.08
CA ASP A 114 -2.25 7.16 -16.19
C ASP A 114 -1.14 7.11 -17.23
N TRP A 115 -1.50 6.94 -18.50
CA TRP A 115 -0.53 6.88 -19.59
C TRP A 115 -0.38 8.27 -20.19
N GLU A 116 0.74 8.93 -19.89
CA GLU A 116 0.99 10.32 -20.23
C GLU A 116 1.82 10.37 -21.54
N TYR A 117 1.14 10.42 -22.68
CA TYR A 117 1.78 10.57 -23.99
C TYR A 117 1.83 12.03 -24.43
N ASN A 118 3.05 12.57 -24.56
CA ASN A 118 3.30 13.94 -25.00
C ASN A 118 2.57 14.99 -24.14
N GLN A 119 2.56 14.76 -22.83
CA GLN A 119 1.90 15.61 -21.83
C GLN A 119 2.88 16.59 -21.18
N THR A 120 2.35 17.75 -20.79
CA THR A 120 3.14 18.78 -20.11
C THR A 120 3.26 18.44 -18.64
N HIS A 121 4.48 18.44 -18.11
CA HIS A 121 4.78 18.33 -16.68
C HIS A 121 6.03 19.16 -16.35
N PRO A 122 6.28 19.47 -15.06
CA PRO A 122 7.50 20.12 -14.64
C PRO A 122 8.77 19.43 -15.18
N GLY A 123 9.68 20.23 -15.75
CA GLY A 123 10.96 19.75 -16.27
C GLY A 123 10.94 19.14 -17.67
N GLY A 124 9.79 19.07 -18.35
CA GLY A 124 9.67 18.49 -19.68
C GLY A 124 10.63 19.07 -20.72
N THR A 125 11.31 18.20 -21.45
CA THR A 125 12.39 18.57 -22.39
C THR A 125 11.99 18.58 -23.86
N SER A 126 10.79 18.11 -24.18
CA SER A 126 10.23 18.13 -25.54
C SER A 126 9.47 19.44 -25.83
N PRO A 127 9.20 19.77 -27.11
CA PRO A 127 8.55 21.03 -27.50
C PRO A 127 7.29 21.32 -26.70
N GLY A 128 7.20 22.53 -26.14
CA GLY A 128 6.09 22.93 -25.26
C GLY A 128 6.25 22.52 -23.79
N GLY A 129 7.44 22.09 -23.36
CA GLY A 129 7.71 21.70 -21.98
C GLY A 129 7.10 20.34 -21.61
N ARG A 130 7.11 19.41 -22.57
CA ARG A 130 6.46 18.10 -22.47
C ARG A 130 7.46 17.00 -22.19
N TRP A 131 7.00 15.90 -21.63
CA TRP A 131 7.69 14.61 -21.71
C TRP A 131 7.10 13.82 -22.87
N ARG A 132 7.93 13.11 -23.65
CA ARG A 132 7.42 12.30 -24.78
C ARG A 132 6.55 11.17 -24.30
N SER A 133 7.00 10.49 -23.25
CA SER A 133 6.22 9.44 -22.59
C SER A 133 6.54 9.37 -21.10
N ALA A 134 5.50 9.21 -20.32
CA ALA A 134 5.59 8.97 -18.89
C ALA A 134 4.39 8.13 -18.42
N ILE A 135 4.51 7.59 -17.21
CA ILE A 135 3.40 6.97 -16.49
C ILE A 135 3.18 7.80 -15.24
N ALA A 136 1.97 8.32 -15.06
CA ALA A 136 1.59 9.01 -13.84
C ALA A 136 0.69 8.16 -12.95
N ILE A 137 0.45 8.60 -11.73
CA ILE A 137 -0.67 8.15 -10.90
C ILE A 137 -1.52 9.37 -10.59
N ASN A 138 -2.71 9.44 -11.17
CA ASN A 138 -3.60 10.59 -11.04
C ASN A 138 -4.85 10.25 -10.23
N SER A 139 -5.41 11.26 -9.58
CA SER A 139 -6.65 11.14 -8.80
C SER A 139 -7.86 10.93 -9.72
N THR A 140 -8.73 9.98 -9.38
CA THR A 140 -10.00 9.74 -10.09
C THR A 140 -11.19 9.92 -9.15
N ALA A 141 -12.40 10.02 -9.71
CA ALA A 141 -13.63 10.19 -8.91
C ALA A 141 -13.87 9.03 -7.91
N ASP A 142 -13.39 7.82 -8.24
CA ASP A 142 -13.52 6.61 -7.42
C ASP A 142 -12.25 6.26 -6.63
N SER A 143 -11.13 6.97 -6.86
CA SER A 143 -9.87 6.75 -6.15
C SER A 143 -9.10 8.06 -6.00
N ALA A 144 -9.26 8.70 -4.85
CA ALA A 144 -8.52 9.92 -4.55
C ALA A 144 -7.05 9.62 -4.31
N LEU A 145 -6.15 10.34 -4.99
CA LEU A 145 -4.71 10.25 -4.74
C LEU A 145 -4.38 10.85 -3.36
N LEU A 146 -3.62 10.11 -2.56
CA LEU A 146 -3.12 10.58 -1.27
C LEU A 146 -1.69 11.11 -1.46
N ILE A 147 -1.57 12.44 -1.51
CA ILE A 147 -0.28 13.12 -1.64
C ILE A 147 0.45 13.01 -0.29
N ASP A 148 1.58 12.29 -0.28
CA ASP A 148 2.48 12.12 0.86
C ASP A 148 3.91 12.33 0.36
N ALA A 149 4.52 13.46 0.72
CA ALA A 149 5.85 13.85 0.25
C ALA A 149 6.93 12.85 0.67
N ASP A 150 6.86 12.34 1.89
CA ASP A 150 7.83 11.36 2.37
C ASP A 150 7.70 10.03 1.62
N LEU A 151 6.48 9.65 1.23
CA LEU A 151 6.23 8.45 0.44
C LEU A 151 6.76 8.62 -0.99
N MET A 152 6.61 9.81 -1.58
CA MET A 152 7.20 10.13 -2.88
C MET A 152 8.72 9.98 -2.83
N GLU A 153 9.38 10.55 -1.84
CA GLU A 153 10.82 10.38 -1.62
C GLU A 153 11.18 8.90 -1.40
N THR A 154 10.39 8.14 -0.63
CA THR A 154 10.64 6.71 -0.44
C THR A 154 10.48 5.89 -1.73
N ILE A 155 9.53 6.25 -2.60
CA ILE A 155 9.36 5.62 -3.92
C ILE A 155 10.58 5.88 -4.77
N ASP A 156 11.05 7.13 -4.80
CA ASP A 156 12.22 7.55 -5.54
C ASP A 156 13.48 6.86 -5.02
N GLU A 157 13.74 6.82 -3.71
CA GLU A 157 14.83 6.03 -3.11
C GLU A 157 14.78 4.55 -3.50
N THR A 158 13.58 4.00 -3.74
CA THR A 158 13.39 2.61 -4.17
C THR A 158 13.66 2.44 -5.67
N LEU A 159 13.53 3.50 -6.46
CA LEU A 159 13.77 3.52 -7.89
C LEU A 159 15.24 3.88 -8.20
N ASP A 160 15.78 4.92 -7.56
CA ASP A 160 17.13 5.46 -7.67
C ASP A 160 17.67 6.14 -6.38
N ASP A 161 17.52 7.46 -6.19
CA ASP A 161 18.34 8.26 -5.25
C ASP A 161 17.58 9.15 -4.24
N GLY A 162 16.26 9.24 -4.32
CA GLY A 162 15.42 10.02 -3.41
C GLY A 162 15.21 11.49 -3.84
N ASN A 163 15.86 11.94 -4.91
CA ASN A 163 15.67 13.28 -5.45
C ASN A 163 14.61 13.37 -6.57
N LEU A 164 13.41 13.78 -6.15
CA LEU A 164 12.23 14.04 -7.00
C LEU A 164 12.40 15.12 -8.10
N THR A 165 13.54 15.81 -8.16
CA THR A 165 13.83 16.82 -9.20
C THR A 165 14.72 16.29 -10.32
N THR A 166 15.39 15.15 -10.08
CA THR A 166 16.29 14.50 -11.04
C THR A 166 15.76 13.13 -11.41
N GLY A 167 16.55 12.33 -12.13
CA GLY A 167 16.15 10.97 -12.48
C GLY A 167 14.88 10.89 -13.34
N ASN A 168 14.31 9.68 -13.33
CA ASN A 168 13.12 9.34 -14.10
C ASN A 168 11.84 9.46 -13.27
N PHE A 169 11.91 9.33 -11.94
CA PHE A 169 10.76 9.53 -11.08
C PHE A 169 10.76 10.96 -10.52
N ARG A 170 9.64 11.66 -10.68
CA ARG A 170 9.51 13.07 -10.31
C ARG A 170 8.11 13.41 -9.84
N SER A 171 7.97 14.60 -9.25
CA SER A 171 6.66 15.20 -9.02
C SER A 171 6.11 15.83 -10.31
N GLY A 172 4.97 15.32 -10.77
CA GLY A 172 4.20 15.89 -11.88
C GLY A 172 3.33 17.07 -11.45
N PHE A 173 2.35 17.46 -12.28
CA PHE A 173 1.41 18.50 -11.92
C PHE A 173 0.46 18.02 -10.82
N GLY A 174 0.13 18.92 -9.87
CA GLY A 174 -0.69 18.54 -8.73
C GLY A 174 0.00 17.54 -7.79
N ASP A 175 1.33 17.52 -7.79
CA ASP A 175 2.18 16.63 -6.98
C ASP A 175 1.92 15.14 -7.23
N CYS A 176 1.49 14.78 -8.45
CA CYS A 176 1.31 13.38 -8.82
C CYS A 176 2.65 12.65 -8.98
N PRO A 177 2.73 11.36 -8.62
CA PRO A 177 3.84 10.50 -9.00
C PRO A 177 3.96 10.43 -10.52
N LEU A 178 5.13 10.77 -11.07
CA LEU A 178 5.41 10.73 -12.51
C LEU A 178 6.69 9.93 -12.78
N PHE A 179 6.59 8.86 -13.57
CA PHE A 179 7.73 8.07 -14.01
C PHE A 179 7.97 8.27 -15.51
N ILE A 180 9.06 8.95 -15.85
CA ILE A 180 9.42 9.37 -17.21
C ILE A 180 10.12 8.21 -17.93
N LEU A 181 9.60 7.86 -19.11
CA LEU A 181 10.17 6.82 -19.96
C LEU A 181 11.05 7.43 -21.05
N GLU A 182 10.61 8.54 -21.65
CA GLU A 182 11.33 9.24 -22.71
C GLU A 182 11.22 10.78 -22.56
N PRO A 183 12.37 11.50 -22.54
CA PRO A 183 12.42 12.94 -22.41
C PRO A 183 11.94 13.76 -23.64
#